data_AF-A0A1Q8JQD5-F1
#
_entry.id   AF-A0A1Q8JQD5-F1
#
_cell.length_a   1.000
_cell.length_b   1.000
_cell.length_c   1.000
_cell.angle_alpha   90.00
_cell.angle_beta   90.00
_cell.angle_gamma   90.00
#
_symmetry.space_group_name_H-M   'P 1'
#
loop_
_entity.id
_entity.type
_entity.pdbx_description
1 polymer ?
#
loop_
_entity_poly.entity_id
_entity_poly.type
_entity_poly.pdbx_seq_one_letter_code
_entity_poly.pdbx_strand_id
1 'polypeptide(L)'
;MSTNARTIRVKIQDRSLDAELAALVPDVERGSAEYDWRRRGACTGAEHDPDLMWPTAAPGTQARDRQAAEAKSVCNTCPVKTRCLQWAVEHEQWGIWGGLDEDERERLIRRRGRPAFLEFPFNEDAKDAA
;
A
#
# COMPACT_ATOMS: atom_id res chain seq x y z
N MET A 1 27.78 -48.93 35.90
CA MET A 1 28.85 -47.90 35.95
C MET A 1 28.27 -46.63 35.35
N SER A 2 28.21 -45.58 36.16
CA SER A 2 27.33 -44.41 36.05
C SER A 2 27.76 -43.45 34.94
N THR A 3 26.89 -43.17 33.97
CA THR A 3 27.09 -42.08 33.00
C THR A 3 26.34 -40.85 33.51
N ASN A 4 27.11 -39.86 33.92
CA ASN A 4 26.68 -38.64 34.60
C ASN A 4 25.90 -37.73 33.63
N ALA A 5 24.57 -37.78 33.64
CA ALA A 5 23.74 -36.86 32.87
C ALA A 5 23.77 -35.48 33.56
N ARG A 6 24.66 -34.60 33.11
CA ARG A 6 24.72 -33.20 33.58
C ARG A 6 23.49 -32.44 33.08
N THR A 7 22.60 -32.06 33.98
CA THR A 7 21.55 -31.08 33.71
C THR A 7 22.19 -29.70 33.54
N ILE A 8 22.23 -29.20 32.31
CA ILE A 8 22.63 -27.81 32.03
C ILE A 8 21.46 -26.91 32.44
N ARG A 9 21.66 -26.11 33.49
CA ARG A 9 20.69 -25.11 33.94
C ARG A 9 20.90 -23.85 33.09
N VAL A 10 20.09 -23.66 32.05
CA VAL A 10 20.08 -22.40 31.28
C VAL A 10 19.27 -21.38 32.08
N LYS A 11 19.89 -20.26 32.46
CA LYS A 11 19.18 -19.11 33.05
C LYS A 11 18.31 -18.48 31.94
N ILE A 12 16.99 -18.45 32.14
CA ILE A 12 16.01 -17.81 31.22
C ILE A 12 16.08 -16.27 31.29
N GLN A 13 17.27 -15.69 31.49
CA GLN A 13 17.48 -14.24 31.60
C GLN A 13 18.90 -13.85 31.19
N ASP A 14 19.47 -14.46 30.14
CA ASP A 14 20.63 -13.86 29.51
C ASP A 14 20.15 -12.74 28.56
N ARG A 15 19.92 -11.55 29.13
CA ARG A 15 19.61 -10.32 28.40
C ARG A 15 20.70 -9.96 27.36
N SER A 16 21.87 -10.60 27.39
CA SER A 16 22.92 -10.36 26.40
C SER A 16 22.63 -11.07 25.08
N LEU A 17 21.95 -12.23 25.09
CA LEU A 17 21.55 -12.92 23.86
C LEU A 17 20.44 -12.17 23.12
N ASP A 18 19.55 -11.49 23.83
CA ASP A 18 18.53 -10.62 23.20
C ASP A 18 19.16 -9.44 22.47
N ALA A 19 20.29 -8.91 22.97
CA ALA A 19 20.99 -7.78 22.36
C ALA A 19 21.84 -8.18 21.13
N GLU A 20 22.48 -9.35 21.18
CA GLU A 20 23.22 -9.90 20.04
C GLU A 20 22.27 -10.37 18.93
N LEU A 21 21.13 -10.97 19.30
CA LEU A 21 20.08 -11.33 18.35
C LEU A 21 19.43 -10.08 17.74
N ALA A 22 19.21 -9.01 18.51
CA ALA A 22 18.74 -7.73 17.99
C ALA A 22 19.73 -7.06 17.01
N ALA A 23 21.04 -7.33 17.14
CA ALA A 23 22.06 -6.87 16.18
C ALA A 23 22.13 -7.75 14.92
N LEU A 24 21.60 -8.98 14.97
CA LEU A 24 21.46 -9.88 13.83
C LEU A 24 20.11 -9.76 13.11
N VAL A 25 19.13 -9.06 13.71
CA VAL A 25 17.97 -8.57 12.98
C VAL A 25 18.44 -7.35 12.19
N PRO A 26 18.54 -7.42 10.84
CA PRO A 26 18.91 -6.25 10.06
C PRO A 26 17.88 -5.12 10.31
N ASP A 27 18.34 -3.87 10.23
CA ASP A 27 17.58 -2.60 10.34
C ASP A 27 16.44 -2.44 9.29
N VAL A 28 15.70 -3.50 8.99
CA VAL A 28 14.58 -3.57 8.04
C VAL A 28 13.30 -2.91 8.60
N GLU A 29 13.36 -2.28 9.77
CA GLU A 29 12.17 -1.64 10.39
C GLU A 29 12.28 -0.13 10.61
N ARG A 30 13.27 0.55 10.01
CA ARG A 30 13.31 2.03 9.96
C ARG A 30 13.73 2.59 8.60
N GLY A 31 12.75 2.70 7.70
CA GLY A 31 12.66 3.87 6.79
C GLY A 31 13.72 4.04 5.71
N SER A 32 14.19 2.97 5.07
CA SER A 32 14.94 3.10 3.81
C SER A 32 14.00 3.05 2.60
N ALA A 33 14.32 3.81 1.55
CA ALA A 33 13.51 3.97 0.33
C ALA A 33 13.12 2.66 -0.40
N GLU A 34 13.63 1.50 0.03
CA GLU A 34 13.20 0.17 -0.42
C GLU A 34 11.85 -0.28 0.16
N TYR A 35 11.45 0.18 1.35
CA TYR A 35 10.21 -0.28 2.01
C TYR A 35 8.97 0.52 1.57
N ASP A 36 9.16 1.69 0.96
CA ASP A 36 8.10 2.49 0.37
C ASP A 36 7.78 1.97 -1.04
N TRP A 37 7.05 0.85 -1.08
CA TRP A 37 6.62 0.19 -2.31
C TRP A 37 5.90 1.12 -3.30
N ARG A 38 5.36 2.26 -2.84
CA ARG A 38 4.74 3.26 -3.72
C ARG A 38 5.74 3.89 -4.68
N ARG A 39 6.99 4.06 -4.26
CA ARG A 39 8.10 4.57 -5.12
C ARG A 39 8.47 3.63 -6.25
N ARG A 40 8.06 2.37 -6.17
CA ARG A 40 8.22 1.38 -7.25
C ARG A 40 6.99 1.33 -8.16
N GLY A 41 6.01 2.23 -7.95
CA GLY A 41 4.83 2.35 -8.79
C GLY A 41 5.19 2.95 -10.14
N ALA A 42 4.76 2.31 -11.24
CA ALA A 42 4.95 2.85 -12.58
C ALA A 42 4.39 4.28 -12.70
N CYS A 43 3.25 4.57 -12.09
CA CYS A 43 2.64 5.89 -12.04
C CYS A 43 3.47 6.99 -11.35
N THR A 44 4.57 6.65 -10.68
CA THR A 44 5.51 7.63 -10.10
C THR A 44 6.71 7.91 -11.00
N GLY A 45 6.83 7.21 -12.14
CA GLY A 45 7.86 7.43 -13.13
C GLY A 45 7.65 8.74 -13.90
N ALA A 46 8.74 9.35 -14.35
CA ALA A 46 8.72 10.64 -15.07
C ALA A 46 7.97 10.62 -16.42
N GLU A 47 7.68 9.42 -16.93
CA GLU A 47 6.95 9.18 -18.18
C GLU A 47 5.43 9.30 -18.03
N HIS A 48 4.92 9.36 -16.80
CA HIS A 48 3.50 9.43 -16.51
C HIS A 48 3.18 10.69 -15.71
N ASP A 49 2.12 11.39 -16.12
CA ASP A 49 1.57 12.50 -15.34
C ASP A 49 0.93 11.94 -14.06
N PRO A 50 1.33 12.42 -12.86
CA PRO A 50 0.65 12.05 -11.64
C PRO A 50 -0.86 12.29 -11.76
N ASP A 51 -1.31 13.44 -12.25
CA ASP A 51 -2.72 13.86 -12.28
C ASP A 51 -3.63 12.87 -13.03
N LEU A 52 -3.06 12.02 -13.89
CA LEU A 52 -3.75 10.93 -14.56
C LEU A 52 -4.43 9.95 -13.59
N MET A 53 -3.88 9.73 -12.39
CA MET A 53 -4.48 8.84 -11.39
C MET A 53 -5.69 9.49 -10.67
N TRP A 54 -5.97 10.77 -10.97
CA TRP A 54 -7.03 11.58 -10.38
C TRP A 54 -7.95 12.16 -11.48
N PRO A 55 -8.84 11.35 -12.09
CA PRO A 55 -9.76 11.82 -13.11
C PRO A 55 -10.60 13.01 -12.63
N THR A 56 -10.50 14.13 -13.33
CA THR A 56 -11.21 15.38 -13.01
C THR A 56 -12.55 15.50 -13.72
N ALA A 57 -12.79 14.69 -14.75
CA ALA A 57 -14.07 14.67 -15.46
C ALA A 57 -15.19 14.12 -14.56
N ALA A 58 -16.39 14.67 -14.71
CA ALA A 58 -17.54 14.33 -13.88
C ALA A 58 -17.87 12.82 -13.92
N PRO A 59 -18.35 12.24 -12.80
CA PRO A 59 -18.82 10.85 -12.74
C PRO A 59 -19.82 10.50 -13.84
N GLY A 60 -19.70 9.30 -14.42
CA GLY A 60 -20.62 8.80 -15.46
C GLY A 60 -20.44 9.41 -16.85
N THR A 61 -19.43 10.25 -17.08
CA THR A 61 -19.13 10.80 -18.40
C THR A 61 -18.13 9.94 -19.17
N GLN A 62 -18.28 9.90 -20.50
CA GLN A 62 -17.29 9.25 -21.38
C GLN A 62 -15.88 9.83 -21.22
N ALA A 63 -15.76 11.11 -20.87
CA ALA A 63 -14.49 11.75 -20.60
C ALA A 63 -13.79 11.12 -19.38
N ARG A 64 -14.53 10.89 -18.29
CA ARG A 64 -14.02 10.18 -17.11
C ARG A 64 -13.62 8.75 -17.43
N ASP A 65 -14.43 8.04 -18.22
CA ASP A 65 -14.10 6.67 -18.63
C ASP A 65 -12.80 6.58 -19.42
N ARG A 66 -12.54 7.56 -20.30
CA ARG A 66 -11.28 7.64 -21.06
C ARG A 66 -10.08 7.91 -20.16
N GLN A 67 -10.17 8.91 -19.27
CA GLN A 67 -9.12 9.21 -18.28
C GLN A 67 -8.84 7.97 -17.42
N ALA A 68 -9.89 7.28 -16.98
CA ALA A 68 -9.76 6.08 -16.18
C ALA A 68 -9.12 4.92 -16.96
N ALA A 69 -9.49 4.72 -18.22
CA ALA A 69 -8.88 3.69 -19.06
C ALA A 69 -7.37 3.95 -19.27
N GLU A 70 -6.98 5.20 -19.47
CA GLU A 70 -5.59 5.60 -19.64
C GLU A 70 -4.77 5.32 -18.36
N ALA A 71 -5.25 5.75 -17.20
CA ALA A 71 -4.59 5.45 -15.91
C ALA A 71 -4.51 3.94 -15.62
N LYS A 72 -5.59 3.19 -15.93
CA LYS A 72 -5.63 1.73 -15.77
C LYS A 72 -4.60 1.03 -16.66
N SER A 73 -4.30 1.59 -17.84
CA SER A 73 -3.26 1.04 -18.73
C SER A 73 -1.88 1.06 -18.06
N VAL A 74 -1.53 2.16 -17.37
CA VAL A 74 -0.31 2.29 -16.56
C VAL A 74 -0.32 1.30 -15.41
N CYS A 75 -1.45 1.18 -14.71
CA CYS A 75 -1.57 0.23 -13.60
C CYS A 75 -1.40 -1.23 -14.02
N ASN A 76 -1.73 -1.59 -15.26
CA ASN A 76 -1.63 -2.97 -15.75
C ASN A 76 -0.19 -3.45 -15.94
N THR A 77 0.75 -2.54 -16.17
CA THR A 77 2.19 -2.86 -16.28
C THR A 77 2.94 -2.65 -14.96
N CYS A 78 2.27 -2.12 -13.95
CA CYS A 78 2.88 -1.72 -12.68
C CYS A 78 3.27 -2.93 -11.80
N PRO A 79 4.53 -3.04 -11.34
CA PRO A 79 5.01 -4.19 -10.56
C PRO A 79 4.39 -4.27 -9.16
N VAL A 80 3.89 -3.16 -8.62
CA VAL A 80 3.28 -3.10 -7.28
C VAL A 80 1.76 -3.08 -7.30
N LYS A 81 1.12 -3.36 -8.45
CA LYS A 81 -0.34 -3.31 -8.65
C LYS A 81 -1.13 -4.00 -7.53
N THR A 82 -0.75 -5.23 -7.19
CA THR A 82 -1.46 -6.04 -6.18
C THR A 82 -1.37 -5.41 -4.78
N ARG A 83 -0.16 -5.01 -4.36
CA ARG A 83 0.06 -4.36 -3.06
C ARG A 83 -0.64 -3.01 -2.99
N CYS A 84 -0.63 -2.27 -4.11
CA CYS A 84 -1.35 -1.01 -4.27
C CYS A 84 -2.85 -1.17 -4.04
N LEU A 85 -3.46 -2.14 -4.70
CA LEU A 85 -4.89 -2.41 -4.54
C LEU A 85 -5.25 -2.85 -3.13
N GLN A 86 -4.45 -3.72 -2.52
CA GLN A 86 -4.69 -4.20 -1.15
C GLN A 86 -4.70 -3.05 -0.15
N TRP A 87 -3.72 -2.14 -0.26
CA TRP A 87 -3.66 -0.98 0.60
C TRP A 87 -4.83 -0.01 0.34
N ALA A 88 -5.12 0.29 -0.93
CA ALA A 88 -6.16 1.24 -1.30
C ALA A 88 -7.57 0.81 -0.89
N VAL A 89 -7.87 -0.49 -0.93
CA VAL A 89 -9.16 -1.05 -0.47
C VAL A 89 -9.46 -0.72 1.00
N GLU A 90 -8.42 -0.51 1.82
CA GLU A 90 -8.56 -0.25 3.26
C GLU A 90 -8.42 1.23 3.62
N HIS A 91 -7.75 2.03 2.78
CA HIS A 91 -7.34 3.39 3.15
C HIS A 91 -7.89 4.46 2.21
N GLU A 92 -8.14 4.12 0.94
CA GLU A 92 -8.28 5.12 -0.12
C GLU A 92 -9.63 5.05 -0.84
N GLN A 93 -10.32 6.19 -0.83
CA GLN A 93 -11.66 6.31 -1.37
C GLN A 93 -11.66 6.86 -2.80
N TRP A 94 -10.82 7.84 -3.12
CA TRP A 94 -10.82 8.49 -4.44
C TRP A 94 -9.67 8.06 -5.36
N GLY A 95 -9.85 8.30 -6.66
CA GLY A 95 -8.84 8.09 -7.68
C GLY A 95 -8.63 6.62 -8.05
N ILE A 96 -7.58 6.40 -8.86
CA ILE A 96 -7.29 5.12 -9.48
C ILE A 96 -6.11 4.45 -8.77
N TRP A 97 -6.38 3.28 -8.20
CA TRP A 97 -5.42 2.53 -7.40
C TRP A 97 -5.38 1.08 -7.82
N GLY A 98 -4.18 0.56 -8.09
CA GLY A 98 -3.99 -0.84 -8.46
C GLY A 98 -4.81 -1.28 -9.69
N GLY A 99 -5.15 -0.35 -10.57
CA GLY A 99 -5.94 -0.57 -11.78
C GLY A 99 -7.46 -0.63 -11.55
N LEU A 100 -7.95 -0.15 -10.40
CA LEU A 100 -9.38 0.05 -10.15
C LEU A 100 -9.69 1.52 -9.91
N ASP A 101 -10.78 1.99 -10.52
CA ASP A 101 -11.40 3.25 -10.12
C ASP A 101 -12.20 3.11 -8.81
N GLU A 102 -12.71 4.23 -8.32
CA GLU A 102 -13.49 4.31 -7.08
C GLU A 102 -14.73 3.41 -7.10
N ASP A 103 -15.51 3.47 -8.18
CA ASP A 103 -16.74 2.70 -8.34
C ASP A 103 -16.45 1.18 -8.38
N GLU A 104 -15.37 0.78 -9.06
CA GLU A 104 -14.89 -0.60 -9.10
C GLU A 104 -14.38 -1.09 -7.74
N ARG A 105 -13.65 -0.24 -7.02
CA ARG A 105 -13.13 -0.54 -5.68
C ARG A 105 -14.26 -0.68 -4.67
N GLU A 106 -15.26 0.19 -4.74
CA GLU A 106 -16.46 0.10 -3.91
C GLU A 106 -17.22 -1.21 -4.18
N ARG A 107 -17.41 -1.57 -5.46
CA ARG A 107 -18.00 -2.86 -5.85
C ARG A 107 -17.20 -4.05 -5.30
N LEU A 108 -15.86 -3.96 -5.28
CA LEU A 108 -14.99 -5.00 -4.72
C LEU A 108 -15.15 -5.12 -3.21
N ILE A 109 -15.20 -4.00 -2.47
CA ILE A 109 -15.42 -3.96 -1.02
C ILE A 109 -16.78 -4.57 -0.65
N ARG A 110 -17.84 -4.13 -1.33
CA ARG A 110 -19.21 -4.65 -1.12
C ARG A 110 -19.29 -6.16 -1.33
N ARG A 111 -18.59 -6.71 -2.33
CA ARG A 111 -18.51 -8.17 -2.57
C ARG A 111 -17.73 -8.93 -1.49
N ARG A 112 -16.79 -8.28 -0.80
CA ARG A 112 -15.93 -8.87 0.24
C ARG A 112 -16.51 -8.79 1.65
N GLY A 113 -17.62 -8.08 1.87
CA GLY A 113 -18.38 -8.12 3.13
C GLY A 113 -17.78 -7.36 4.32
N ARG A 114 -17.00 -6.28 4.10
CA ARG A 114 -16.51 -5.35 5.15
C ARG A 114 -16.97 -3.90 4.86
N PRO A 115 -17.15 -3.06 5.91
CA PRO A 115 -18.19 -2.03 5.92
C PRO A 115 -17.91 -0.79 5.06
N ALA A 116 -19.02 -0.22 4.63
CA ALA A 116 -19.17 1.00 3.85
C ALA A 116 -18.67 2.25 4.59
N PHE A 117 -17.92 3.08 3.87
CA PHE A 117 -17.81 4.55 3.96
C PHE A 117 -17.49 5.19 5.32
N LEU A 118 -16.27 5.75 5.44
CA LEU A 118 -16.06 7.00 6.19
C LEU A 118 -16.24 8.14 5.19
N GLU A 119 -17.42 8.77 5.15
CA GLU A 119 -17.67 9.93 4.30
C GLU A 119 -16.77 11.10 4.73
N PHE A 120 -15.89 11.54 3.83
CA PHE A 120 -15.26 12.87 3.92
C PHE A 120 -15.76 13.73 2.76
N PRO A 121 -16.25 14.96 3.01
CA PRO A 121 -16.68 15.85 1.95
C PRO A 121 -15.47 16.27 1.10
N PHE A 122 -15.60 16.06 -0.22
CA PHE A 122 -14.72 16.60 -1.25
C PHE A 122 -14.68 18.14 -1.11
N ASN A 123 -13.51 18.72 -0.81
CA ASN A 123 -13.34 20.18 -0.82
C ASN A 123 -12.48 20.59 -2.03
N GLU A 124 -13.08 21.32 -2.97
CA GLU A 124 -12.44 21.79 -4.21
C GLU A 124 -11.32 22.82 -3.98
N ASP A 125 -11.17 23.34 -2.75
CA ASP A 125 -10.26 24.43 -2.41
C ASP A 125 -8.78 23.99 -2.21
N ALA A 126 -8.45 22.70 -2.30
CA ALA A 126 -7.08 22.23 -2.04
C ALA A 126 -6.09 22.43 -3.21
N LYS A 127 -6.54 23.00 -4.33
CA LYS A 127 -5.70 23.15 -5.55
C LYS A 127 -4.73 24.35 -5.52
N ASP A 128 -4.87 25.25 -4.54
CA ASP A 128 -4.10 26.51 -4.47
C ASP A 128 -3.09 26.59 -3.29
N ALA A 129 -2.67 25.45 -2.74
CA ALA A 129 -1.64 25.41 -1.69
C ALA A 129 -0.34 24.75 -2.17
N ALA A 130 0.36 25.42 -3.09
CA ALA A 130 1.81 25.29 -3.32
C ALA A 130 2.37 26.53 -4.03
#